data_AF-A0A1Q3SYJ9-F1
#
_entry.id   AF-A0A1Q3SYJ9-F1
#
_cell.length_a   1.000
_cell.length_b   1.000
_cell.length_c   1.000
_cell.angle_alpha   90.00
_cell.angle_beta   90.00
_cell.angle_gamma   90.00
#
_symmetry.space_group_name_H-M   'P 1'
#
loop_
_entity.id
_entity.type
_entity.pdbx_description
1 polymer ?
#
loop_
_entity_poly.entity_id
_entity_poly.type
_entity_poly.pdbx_seq_one_letter_code
_entity_poly.pdbx_strand_id
1 'polypeptide(L)'
;MKNKAFTLFFSLTFVLLSANTQAKTVYSLKYDPASPIKSVSLKNASVMIEIYDYGIPRGYYEVKTDANQSFSLNDQQDLEVVSINGEEKYRALCSGNPGKNNMIAITCEKRD
;
A
#
# COMPACT_ATOMS: atom_id res chain seq x y z
N MET A 1 32.17 61.84 -27.68
CA MET A 1 31.04 61.35 -28.51
C MET A 1 30.62 59.98 -28.00
N LYS A 2 29.34 59.91 -27.59
CA LYS A 2 28.40 58.79 -27.38
C LYS A 2 28.91 57.34 -27.19
N ASN A 3 28.60 56.84 -25.98
CA ASN A 3 28.44 55.45 -25.52
C ASN A 3 27.62 54.56 -26.45
N LYS A 4 27.93 53.26 -26.47
CA LYS A 4 26.92 52.19 -26.61
C LYS A 4 27.30 51.01 -25.72
N ALA A 5 26.69 50.96 -24.53
CA ALA A 5 26.68 49.78 -23.68
C ALA A 5 25.74 48.74 -24.32
N PHE A 6 26.24 47.52 -24.53
CA PHE A 6 25.48 46.40 -25.07
C PHE A 6 25.04 45.52 -23.89
N THR A 7 23.83 45.77 -23.39
CA THR A 7 23.22 44.99 -22.32
C THR A 7 22.58 43.74 -22.93
N LEU A 8 23.16 42.56 -22.68
CA LEU A 8 22.58 41.27 -23.02
C LEU A 8 21.59 40.85 -21.93
N PHE A 9 20.30 40.84 -22.27
CA PHE A 9 19.22 40.34 -21.43
C PHE A 9 18.92 38.86 -21.74
N PHE A 10 18.88 38.06 -20.67
CA PHE A 10 17.96 36.96 -20.35
C PHE A 10 17.70 35.83 -21.38
N SER A 11 17.98 34.60 -20.97
CA SER A 11 16.90 33.70 -20.53
C SER A 11 17.45 32.47 -19.82
N LEU A 12 17.22 32.40 -18.50
CA LEU A 12 17.39 31.18 -17.72
C LEU A 12 16.04 30.46 -17.71
N THR A 13 15.83 29.55 -18.68
CA THR A 13 14.66 28.66 -18.67
C THR A 13 14.81 27.65 -17.53
N PHE A 14 14.21 27.97 -16.38
CA PHE A 14 13.98 27.01 -15.31
C PHE A 14 12.88 26.04 -15.75
N VAL A 15 13.27 24.88 -16.27
CA VAL A 15 12.34 23.78 -16.52
C VAL A 15 12.00 23.18 -15.16
N LEU A 16 10.85 23.59 -14.60
CA LEU A 16 10.25 22.93 -13.44
C LEU A 16 9.77 21.54 -13.88
N LEU A 17 10.60 20.52 -13.68
CA LEU A 17 10.15 19.14 -13.68
C LEU A 17 9.32 18.94 -12.40
N SER A 18 8.00 19.10 -12.50
CA SER A 18 7.08 18.59 -11.50
C SER A 18 7.14 17.06 -11.56
N ALA A 19 7.88 16.46 -10.62
CA ALA A 19 7.78 15.03 -10.36
C ALA A 19 6.31 14.73 -9.99
N ASN A 20 5.60 13.97 -10.83
CA ASN A 20 4.28 13.43 -10.52
C ASN A 20 4.43 12.46 -9.34
N THR A 21 4.39 12.99 -8.11
CA THR A 21 4.29 12.17 -6.91
C THR A 21 2.87 11.61 -6.88
N GLN A 22 2.68 10.42 -7.44
CA GLN A 22 1.44 9.68 -7.24
C GLN A 22 1.21 9.55 -5.72
N ALA A 23 -0.01 9.86 -5.28
CA ALA A 23 -0.35 9.76 -3.87
C ALA A 23 -0.22 8.30 -3.45
N LYS A 24 0.42 8.04 -2.30
CA LYS A 24 0.52 6.69 -1.75
C LYS A 24 -0.47 6.53 -0.61
N THR A 25 -1.30 5.50 -0.71
CA THR A 25 -2.18 5.11 0.39
C THR A 25 -1.46 4.09 1.25
N VAL A 26 -1.39 4.35 2.55
CA VAL A 26 -0.83 3.43 3.53
C VAL A 26 -1.97 2.64 4.17
N TYR A 27 -1.86 1.32 4.14
CA TYR A 27 -2.76 0.40 4.82
C TYR A 27 -2.03 -0.24 5.99
N SER A 28 -2.66 -0.25 7.16
CA SER A 28 -2.12 -0.87 8.37
C SER A 28 -2.90 -2.13 8.70
N LEU A 29 -2.21 -3.20 9.06
CA LEU A 29 -2.83 -4.47 9.40
C LEU A 29 -2.86 -4.63 10.92
N LYS A 30 -3.96 -5.20 11.41
CA LYS A 30 -4.08 -5.63 12.80
C LYS A 30 -5.01 -6.83 12.86
N TYR A 31 -4.71 -7.79 13.72
CA TYR A 31 -5.68 -8.85 13.99
C TYR A 31 -6.97 -8.29 14.59
N ASP A 32 -8.10 -8.77 14.06
CA ASP A 32 -9.38 -8.65 14.74
C ASP A 32 -9.25 -9.28 16.14
N PRO A 33 -9.67 -8.60 17.23
CA PRO A 33 -9.74 -9.20 18.55
C PRO A 33 -10.47 -10.55 18.59
N ALA A 34 -11.47 -10.78 17.74
CA ALA A 34 -12.23 -12.01 17.63
C ALA A 34 -11.52 -13.11 16.80
N SER A 35 -10.44 -12.81 16.08
CA SER A 35 -9.70 -13.80 15.31
C SER A 35 -9.18 -14.93 16.22
N PRO A 36 -9.53 -16.20 16.00
CA PRO A 36 -9.06 -17.30 16.85
C PRO A 36 -7.57 -17.58 16.68
N ILE A 37 -6.97 -17.21 15.54
CA ILE A 37 -5.55 -17.42 15.25
C ILE A 37 -4.87 -16.06 15.06
N LYS A 38 -3.77 -15.84 15.81
CA LYS A 38 -2.98 -14.59 15.80
C LYS A 38 -1.46 -14.85 15.86
N SER A 39 -1.06 -16.10 15.65
CA SER A 39 0.33 -16.58 15.80
C SER A 39 1.23 -16.24 14.61
N VAL A 40 0.63 -15.91 13.45
CA VAL A 40 1.38 -15.43 12.29
C VAL A 40 1.80 -13.99 12.56
N SER A 41 3.07 -13.65 12.30
CA SER A 41 3.54 -12.28 12.45
C SER A 41 3.05 -11.43 11.28
N LEU A 42 2.46 -10.27 11.56
CA LEU A 42 2.12 -9.27 10.55
C LEU A 42 3.30 -8.34 10.19
N LYS A 43 4.43 -8.41 10.91
CA LYS A 43 5.62 -7.60 10.63
C LYS A 43 6.46 -8.25 9.53
N ASN A 44 6.89 -7.46 8.54
CA ASN A 44 7.68 -7.94 7.40
C ASN A 44 7.06 -9.17 6.71
N ALA A 45 5.73 -9.27 6.75
CA ALA A 45 4.96 -10.39 6.22
C ALA A 45 4.75 -10.21 4.72
N SER A 46 4.79 -11.32 3.99
CA SER A 46 4.29 -11.38 2.62
C SER A 46 2.78 -11.61 2.68
N VAL A 47 2.02 -10.71 2.08
CA VAL A 47 0.56 -10.68 2.12
C VAL A 47 0.05 -10.68 0.70
N MET A 48 -0.85 -11.62 0.39
CA MET A 48 -1.55 -11.61 -0.89
C MET A 48 -2.81 -10.74 -0.75
N ILE A 49 -2.98 -9.80 -1.66
CA ILE A 49 -4.17 -8.97 -1.76
C ILE A 49 -4.86 -9.20 -3.10
N GLU A 50 -6.17 -9.07 -3.13
CA GLU A 50 -6.97 -8.94 -4.36
C GLU A 50 -7.38 -7.47 -4.51
N ILE A 51 -7.12 -6.88 -5.67
CA ILE A 51 -7.49 -5.48 -5.96
C ILE A 51 -8.75 -5.48 -6.84
N TYR A 52 -9.66 -4.56 -6.57
CA TYR A 52 -10.91 -4.38 -7.29
C TYR A 52 -10.96 -3.02 -8.00
N ASP A 53 -11.57 -2.99 -9.18
CA ASP A 53 -11.88 -1.77 -9.93
C ASP A 53 -13.39 -1.72 -10.13
N TYR A 54 -14.06 -0.75 -9.50
CA TYR A 54 -15.53 -0.67 -9.45
C TYR A 54 -16.21 -1.99 -9.04
N GLY A 55 -15.62 -2.71 -8.07
CA GLY A 55 -16.10 -4.01 -7.58
C GLY A 55 -15.74 -5.22 -8.44
N ILE A 56 -15.01 -5.03 -9.55
CA ILE A 56 -14.55 -6.11 -10.42
C ILE A 56 -13.11 -6.50 -10.04
N PRO A 57 -12.83 -7.79 -9.75
CA PRO A 57 -11.47 -8.21 -9.39
C PRO A 57 -10.51 -8.02 -10.56
N ARG A 58 -9.39 -7.34 -10.28
CA ARG A 58 -8.30 -7.05 -11.23
C ARG A 58 -7.18 -8.08 -11.15
N GLY A 59 -7.13 -8.85 -10.06
CA GLY A 59 -6.16 -9.90 -9.83
C GLY A 59 -5.50 -9.83 -8.46
N TYR A 60 -4.61 -10.79 -8.23
CA TYR A 60 -3.87 -10.95 -6.99
C TYR A 60 -2.49 -10.31 -7.06
N TYR A 61 -2.09 -9.66 -5.96
CA TYR A 61 -0.82 -8.97 -5.83
C TYR A 61 -0.17 -9.33 -4.50
N GLU A 62 1.13 -9.60 -4.52
CA GLU A 62 1.90 -9.78 -3.30
C GLU A 62 2.45 -8.43 -2.83
N VAL A 63 2.18 -8.09 -1.57
CA VAL A 63 2.77 -6.94 -0.89
C VAL A 63 3.57 -7.39 0.32
N LYS A 64 4.55 -6.58 0.72
CA LYS A 64 5.29 -6.78 1.97
C LYS A 64 4.92 -5.71 2.97
N THR A 65 4.52 -6.13 4.17
CA THR A 65 4.37 -5.20 5.29
C THR A 65 5.73 -4.75 5.81
N ASP A 66 5.75 -3.64 6.52
CA ASP A 66 6.92 -3.11 7.22
C ASP A 66 6.96 -3.57 8.69
N ALA A 67 7.91 -3.01 9.46
CA ALA A 67 8.03 -3.26 10.90
C ALA A 67 6.83 -2.75 11.72
N ASN A 68 6.05 -1.83 11.17
CA ASN A 68 4.82 -1.27 11.73
C ASN A 68 3.56 -2.00 11.20
N GLN A 69 3.73 -3.15 10.55
CA GLN A 69 2.62 -3.96 10.01
C GLN A 69 1.82 -3.21 8.94
N SER A 70 2.47 -2.35 8.17
CA SER A 70 1.82 -1.52 7.14
C SER A 70 2.44 -1.74 5.76
N PHE A 71 1.66 -1.53 4.71
CA PHE A 71 2.15 -1.50 3.33
C PHE A 71 1.57 -0.28 2.59
N SER A 72 2.15 0.08 1.44
CA SER A 72 1.68 1.20 0.64
C SER A 72 1.36 0.79 -0.78
N LEU A 73 0.25 1.31 -1.31
CA LEU A 73 -0.13 1.21 -2.72
C LEU A 73 -0.19 2.59 -3.35
N ASN A 74 -0.10 2.64 -4.68
CA ASN A 74 -0.37 3.85 -5.43
C ASN A 74 -1.88 4.05 -5.47
N ASP A 75 -2.31 5.24 -5.05
CA ASP A 75 -3.69 5.67 -4.90
C ASP A 75 -4.50 4.82 -3.91
N GLN A 76 -5.71 5.27 -3.61
CA GLN A 76 -6.64 4.52 -2.77
C GLN A 76 -7.32 3.46 -3.65
N GLN A 77 -7.15 2.20 -3.28
CA GLN A 77 -7.70 1.06 -4.02
C GLN A 77 -8.73 0.34 -3.14
N ASP A 78 -9.79 -0.15 -3.79
CA ASP A 78 -10.62 -1.19 -3.19
C ASP A 78 -9.82 -2.50 -3.23
N LEU A 79 -9.63 -3.11 -2.07
CA LEU A 79 -8.80 -4.31 -1.94
C LEU A 79 -9.30 -5.20 -0.82
N GLU A 80 -8.86 -6.46 -0.86
CA GLU A 80 -9.03 -7.44 0.19
C GLU A 80 -7.70 -8.16 0.44
N VAL A 81 -7.34 -8.39 1.69
CA VAL A 81 -6.29 -9.36 2.05
C VAL A 81 -6.91 -10.75 1.97
N VAL A 82 -6.27 -11.65 1.23
CA VAL A 82 -6.79 -13.01 0.98
C VAL A 82 -5.91 -14.11 1.55
N SER A 83 -4.65 -13.81 1.90
CA SER A 83 -3.78 -14.73 2.64
C SER A 83 -2.57 -14.00 3.23
N ILE A 84 -1.98 -14.59 4.28
CA ILE A 84 -0.72 -14.14 4.86
C ILE A 84 0.26 -15.32 4.91
N ASN A 85 1.44 -15.14 4.34
CA ASN A 85 2.47 -16.17 4.33
C ASN A 85 2.83 -16.61 5.77
N GLY A 86 2.80 -17.92 6.03
CA GLY A 86 3.02 -18.54 7.33
C GLY A 86 1.74 -19.07 7.98
N GLU A 87 0.56 -18.72 7.47
CA GLU A 87 -0.73 -19.25 7.94
C GLU A 87 -0.88 -20.75 7.69
N GLU A 88 -0.23 -21.28 6.65
CA GLU A 88 -0.27 -22.69 6.28
C GLU A 88 0.27 -23.60 7.39
N LYS A 89 1.25 -23.12 8.18
CA LYS A 89 1.82 -23.84 9.33
C LYS A 89 0.81 -24.08 10.44
N TYR A 90 -0.21 -23.24 10.51
CA TYR A 90 -1.28 -23.32 11.50
C TYR A 90 -2.56 -23.92 10.91
N ARG A 91 -2.51 -24.37 9.65
CA ARG A 91 -3.69 -24.75 8.86
C ARG A 91 -4.75 -23.65 8.93
N ALA A 92 -4.33 -22.40 8.83
CA ALA A 92 -5.21 -21.25 8.91
C ALA A 92 -5.45 -20.64 7.53
N LEU A 93 -6.58 -19.96 7.38
CA LEU A 93 -6.83 -18.99 6.33
C LEU A 93 -7.01 -17.63 6.96
N CYS A 94 -6.33 -16.61 6.44
CA CYS A 94 -6.49 -15.24 6.90
C CYS A 94 -7.06 -14.33 5.82
N SER A 95 -8.03 -13.50 6.18
CA SER A 95 -8.57 -12.46 5.29
C SER A 95 -8.87 -11.15 6.01
N GLY A 96 -9.09 -10.07 5.26
CA GLY A 96 -9.49 -8.79 5.84
C GLY A 96 -9.71 -7.70 4.80
N ASN A 97 -10.64 -6.79 5.09
CA ASN A 97 -10.97 -5.64 4.24
C ASN A 97 -10.54 -4.32 4.89
N PRO A 98 -10.16 -3.28 4.11
CA PRO A 98 -9.91 -1.95 4.62
C PRO A 98 -11.14 -1.37 5.33
N GLY A 99 -10.93 -0.91 6.57
CA GLY A 99 -11.90 -0.17 7.35
C GLY A 99 -11.56 1.32 7.44
N LYS A 100 -12.01 1.96 8.53
CA LYS A 100 -11.72 3.37 8.80
C LYS A 100 -10.21 3.60 8.89
N ASN A 101 -9.74 4.71 8.31
CA ASN A 101 -8.33 5.11 8.29
C ASN A 101 -7.40 4.06 7.66
N ASN A 102 -7.89 3.31 6.66
CA ASN A 102 -7.13 2.26 5.94
C ASN A 102 -6.58 1.15 6.86
N MET A 103 -7.21 0.94 8.02
CA MET A 103 -6.89 -0.17 8.91
C MET A 103 -7.59 -1.44 8.40
N ILE A 104 -6.83 -2.49 8.12
CA ILE A 104 -7.33 -3.80 7.73
C ILE A 104 -7.36 -4.69 8.98
N ALA A 105 -8.56 -5.08 9.40
CA ALA A 105 -8.75 -6.07 10.45
C ALA A 105 -8.60 -7.48 9.85
N ILE A 106 -7.57 -8.20 10.27
CA ILE A 106 -7.27 -9.56 9.82
C ILE A 106 -7.99 -10.56 10.72
N THR A 107 -8.78 -11.44 10.10
CA THR A 107 -9.40 -12.59 10.76
C THR A 107 -8.80 -13.85 10.17
N CYS A 108 -8.31 -14.73 11.04
CA CYS A 108 -7.75 -16.02 10.64
C CYS A 108 -8.53 -17.16 11.27
N GLU A 109 -8.96 -18.11 10.45
CA GLU A 109 -9.74 -19.27 10.88
C GLU A 109 -9.00 -20.58 10.55
N LYS A 110 -9.21 -21.60 11.38
CA LYS A 110 -8.62 -22.92 11.14
C LYS A 110 -9.37 -23.62 10.00
N ARG A 111 -8.64 -24.23 9.08
CA ARG A 111 -9.16 -25.24 8.15
C ARG A 111 -8.96 -26.64 8.74
N ASP A 112 -10.00 -27.45 8.59
CA ASP A 112 -10.00 -28.88 8.91
C ASP A 112 -9.19 -29.71 7.89
#